data_AF-A0A0A2MIM6-F1
#
_entry.id   AF-A0A0A2MIM6-F1
#
_cell.length_a   1.000
_cell.length_b   1.000
_cell.length_c   1.000
_cell.angle_alpha   90.00
_cell.angle_beta   90.00
_cell.angle_gamma   90.00
#
_symmetry.space_group_name_H-M   'P 1'
#
loop_
_entity.id
_entity.type
_entity.pdbx_description
1 polymer ?
#
loop_
_entity_poly.entity_id
_entity_poly.type
_entity_poly.pdbx_seq_one_letter_code
_entity_poly.pdbx_strand_id
1 'polypeptide(L)'
;MKNTMLTMLAVFSITLFSCSAPSVDEAAETNATTTDTLINALTGRLAVTNTNPFLGCNCTESATKITSSQASGWAATFAPLVKFDRAAPDYPTSVEDIWASSNPASIVCNGTLQLTNSTAPQSLNFPTYYDVQQHPTDTDKVFIDYWFTYKKQEPCSVGQGGHDYDWEHVVIQFKKSTMRIVTVTYYQHGGWYTKDWRNVAAGTRLVAYVGKYAHGMYNNSNTISFIGYACTYFGDYRNPADASDEASTWNNLVQMSCDKSEFNFNGGWGTTGKGPLHRDRQYWNFAACNGSDALGTNGCSGSDFAVGTIIGTIN
;
A
#
# COMPACT_ATOMS: atom_id res chain seq x y z
N MET A 1 20.11 24.07 58.91
CA MET A 1 20.83 22.80 59.09
C MET A 1 21.16 22.27 57.71
N LYS A 2 22.46 22.21 57.39
CA LYS A 2 23.00 21.69 56.13
C LYS A 2 22.95 20.16 56.22
N ASN A 3 22.39 19.48 55.22
CA ASN A 3 22.69 18.08 54.98
C ASN A 3 23.13 17.89 53.53
N THR A 4 24.35 17.37 53.47
CA THR A 4 25.24 17.06 52.37
C THR A 4 24.87 15.75 51.66
N MET A 5 25.21 15.72 50.36
CA MET A 5 25.76 14.60 49.57
C MET A 5 25.19 13.18 49.74
N LEU A 6 24.80 12.57 48.61
CA LEU A 6 25.55 11.41 48.11
C LEU A 6 25.40 11.23 46.59
N THR A 7 26.53 11.35 45.92
CA THR A 7 26.77 11.01 44.51
C THR A 7 27.00 9.51 44.41
N MET A 8 26.36 8.81 43.48
CA MET A 8 26.81 7.47 43.08
C MET A 8 27.01 7.42 41.57
N LEU A 9 28.28 7.31 41.23
CA LEU A 9 28.86 7.14 39.90
C LEU A 9 28.93 5.62 39.65
N ALA A 10 28.31 5.12 38.60
CA ALA A 10 28.52 3.74 38.13
C ALA A 10 29.18 3.79 36.76
N VAL A 11 30.49 3.58 36.77
CA VAL A 11 31.33 3.35 35.60
C VAL A 11 31.29 1.86 35.30
N PHE A 12 30.87 1.47 34.10
CA PHE A 12 31.16 0.15 33.54
C PHE A 12 31.78 0.34 32.16
N SER A 13 33.11 0.28 32.14
CA SER A 13 33.91 0.00 30.95
C SER A 13 34.21 -1.50 30.94
N ILE A 14 33.81 -2.21 29.89
CA ILE A 14 34.42 -3.49 29.54
C ILE A 14 34.83 -3.42 28.06
N THR A 15 36.07 -3.82 27.85
CA THR A 15 36.91 -3.78 26.67
C THR A 15 36.58 -4.84 25.64
N LEU A 16 36.63 -4.43 24.37
CA LEU A 16 37.22 -5.06 23.18
C LEU A 16 37.50 -6.58 23.22
N PHE A 17 36.88 -7.31 22.30
CA PHE A 17 37.50 -8.45 21.62
C PHE A 17 37.28 -8.34 20.12
N SER A 18 38.40 -8.14 19.42
CA SER A 18 38.59 -8.24 17.98
C SER A 18 39.14 -9.63 17.65
N CYS A 19 38.51 -10.34 16.71
CA CYS A 19 39.09 -11.48 16.03
C CYS A 19 38.98 -11.27 14.52
N SER A 20 40.12 -11.34 13.86
CA SER A 20 40.30 -11.14 12.43
C SER A 20 40.66 -12.48 11.76
N ALA A 21 40.23 -12.62 10.50
CA ALA A 21 40.81 -13.42 9.39
C ALA A 21 40.55 -14.96 9.40
N PRO A 22 40.48 -15.63 8.22
CA PRO A 22 41.15 -15.26 6.96
C PRO A 22 40.29 -15.21 5.68
N SER A 23 40.90 -14.52 4.70
CA SER A 23 40.64 -14.52 3.27
C SER A 23 40.90 -15.89 2.63
N VAL A 24 40.08 -16.25 1.66
CA VAL A 24 40.39 -17.32 0.70
C VAL A 24 40.14 -16.75 -0.70
N ASP A 25 41.21 -16.69 -1.49
CA ASP A 25 41.20 -16.34 -2.90
C ASP A 25 40.71 -17.52 -3.76
N GLU A 26 40.08 -17.12 -4.87
CA GLU A 26 40.03 -17.74 -6.20
C GLU A 26 39.78 -19.25 -6.35
N ALA A 27 38.61 -19.56 -6.91
CA ALA A 27 38.51 -20.54 -7.98
C ALA A 27 37.54 -20.04 -9.06
N ALA A 28 38.05 -19.95 -10.28
CA ALA A 28 37.33 -19.66 -11.50
C ALA A 28 36.65 -20.93 -12.02
N GLU A 29 35.34 -20.90 -12.27
CA GLU A 29 34.61 -21.85 -13.12
C GLU A 29 33.43 -21.08 -13.78
N THR A 30 33.60 -20.67 -15.03
CA THR A 30 32.99 -21.26 -16.25
C THR A 30 31.49 -21.02 -16.43
N ASN A 31 31.19 -20.32 -17.53
CA ASN A 31 29.90 -20.14 -18.20
C ASN A 31 28.89 -21.29 -18.02
N ALA A 32 27.76 -20.98 -17.38
CA ALA A 32 26.50 -21.67 -17.59
C ALA A 32 25.40 -20.64 -17.88
N THR A 33 25.36 -20.21 -19.14
CA THR A 33 24.18 -19.61 -19.75
C THR A 33 23.03 -20.62 -19.69
N THR A 34 21.79 -20.14 -19.49
CA THR A 34 20.51 -20.87 -19.64
C THR A 34 20.04 -21.74 -18.47
N THR A 35 19.50 -21.13 -17.40
CA THR A 35 18.47 -21.78 -16.56
C THR A 35 17.48 -20.83 -15.87
N ASP A 36 17.62 -19.50 -15.99
CA ASP A 36 16.72 -18.55 -15.32
C ASP A 36 15.37 -18.32 -16.02
N THR A 37 15.19 -18.77 -17.26
CA THR A 37 13.92 -18.61 -17.99
C THR A 37 12.90 -19.71 -17.70
N LEU A 38 13.30 -20.82 -17.06
CA LEU A 38 12.42 -21.98 -16.81
C LEU A 38 11.81 -21.99 -15.40
N ILE A 39 12.41 -21.32 -14.42
CA ILE A 39 11.84 -21.26 -13.06
C ILE A 39 10.63 -20.31 -13.00
N ASN A 40 10.62 -19.24 -13.79
CA ASN A 40 9.44 -18.37 -13.92
C ASN A 40 8.28 -19.01 -14.71
N ALA A 41 8.52 -20.10 -15.45
CA ALA A 41 7.50 -20.85 -16.17
C ALA A 41 6.87 -21.99 -15.32
N LEU A 42 7.49 -22.34 -14.19
CA LEU A 42 7.09 -23.47 -13.33
C LEU A 42 6.42 -23.05 -12.02
N THR A 43 6.40 -21.76 -11.67
CA THR A 43 5.28 -21.22 -10.88
C THR A 43 4.09 -20.98 -11.80
N GLY A 44 3.58 -22.07 -12.37
CA GLY A 44 2.20 -22.15 -12.83
C GLY A 44 1.31 -21.92 -11.62
N ARG A 45 1.13 -20.65 -11.25
CA ARG A 45 0.06 -20.21 -10.37
C ARG A 45 -1.20 -20.63 -11.09
N LEU A 46 -1.74 -21.76 -10.64
CA LEU A 46 -3.05 -22.24 -11.03
C LEU A 46 -3.97 -21.03 -11.05
N ALA A 47 -4.48 -20.70 -12.23
CA ALA A 47 -5.56 -19.76 -12.35
C ALA A 47 -6.64 -20.26 -11.39
N VAL A 48 -6.84 -19.54 -10.29
CA VAL A 48 -7.84 -19.87 -9.28
C VAL A 48 -9.15 -19.99 -10.04
N THR A 49 -9.61 -21.23 -10.19
CA THR A 49 -10.81 -21.52 -10.95
C THR A 49 -11.97 -21.06 -10.08
N ASN A 50 -12.54 -19.93 -10.45
CA ASN A 50 -13.62 -19.26 -9.74
C ASN A 50 -14.81 -20.22 -9.54
N THR A 51 -15.07 -20.64 -8.31
CA THR A 51 -16.18 -21.55 -7.97
C THR A 51 -17.51 -20.84 -7.75
N ASN A 52 -17.53 -19.50 -7.79
CA ASN A 52 -18.75 -18.71 -7.71
C ASN A 52 -19.09 -18.17 -9.10
N PRO A 53 -20.06 -18.76 -9.84
CA PRO A 53 -20.56 -18.15 -11.07
C PRO A 53 -21.01 -16.72 -10.76
N PHE A 54 -20.22 -15.78 -11.28
CA PHE A 54 -20.28 -14.31 -11.17
C PHE A 54 -21.38 -13.76 -10.25
N LEU A 55 -20.96 -13.21 -9.11
CA LEU A 55 -21.79 -12.26 -8.36
C LEU A 55 -22.03 -11.06 -9.29
N GLY A 56 -23.17 -11.04 -10.00
CA GLY A 56 -23.48 -10.07 -11.06
C GLY A 56 -23.92 -8.71 -10.52
N CYS A 57 -23.08 -8.05 -9.72
CA CYS A 57 -23.45 -6.83 -9.00
C CYS A 57 -23.21 -5.54 -9.80
N ASN A 58 -23.33 -5.62 -11.13
CA ASN A 58 -23.24 -4.49 -12.06
C ASN A 58 -21.93 -3.67 -11.96
N CYS A 59 -20.81 -4.32 -11.63
CA CYS A 59 -19.51 -3.68 -11.76
C CYS A 59 -19.30 -3.20 -13.20
N THR A 60 -18.85 -1.96 -13.34
CA THR A 60 -18.58 -1.33 -14.63
C THR A 60 -17.13 -0.88 -14.68
N GLU A 61 -16.43 -1.29 -15.74
CA GLU A 61 -15.07 -0.83 -15.97
C GLU A 61 -15.03 0.65 -16.34
N SER A 62 -13.97 1.35 -15.94
CA SER A 62 -13.78 2.75 -16.34
C SER A 62 -13.59 2.83 -17.85
N ALA A 63 -14.26 3.78 -18.50
CA ALA A 63 -14.10 4.01 -19.94
C ALA A 63 -12.68 4.46 -20.32
N THR A 64 -11.89 4.93 -19.36
CA THR A 64 -10.49 5.33 -19.56
C THR A 64 -9.48 4.28 -19.10
N LYS A 65 -9.95 3.09 -18.68
CA LYS A 65 -9.10 2.00 -18.24
C LYS A 65 -8.24 1.46 -19.39
N ILE A 66 -6.98 1.16 -19.08
CA ILE A 66 -6.03 0.54 -20.00
C ILE A 66 -5.82 -0.91 -19.55
N THR A 67 -6.17 -1.87 -20.41
CA THR A 67 -6.08 -3.32 -20.13
C THR A 67 -5.02 -4.05 -20.98
N SER A 68 -4.25 -3.31 -21.79
CA SER A 68 -3.20 -3.89 -22.63
C SER A 68 -1.99 -4.35 -21.82
N SER A 69 -1.09 -5.13 -22.43
CA SER A 69 0.21 -5.49 -21.84
C SER A 69 1.10 -4.28 -21.51
N GLN A 70 0.81 -3.10 -22.07
CA GLN A 70 1.50 -1.87 -21.69
C GLN A 70 1.10 -1.44 -20.27
N ALA A 71 -0.17 -1.60 -19.90
CA ALA A 71 -0.64 -1.27 -18.55
C ALA A 71 0.08 -2.10 -17.49
N SER A 72 0.25 -3.41 -17.71
CA SER A 72 1.00 -4.27 -16.79
C SER A 72 2.49 -3.92 -16.73
N GLY A 73 3.10 -3.55 -17.86
CA GLY A 73 4.49 -3.06 -17.90
C GLY A 73 4.67 -1.76 -17.10
N TRP A 74 3.76 -0.80 -17.22
CA TRP A 74 3.79 0.43 -16.43
C TRP A 74 3.54 0.15 -14.95
N ALA A 75 2.57 -0.71 -14.63
CA ALA A 75 2.28 -1.12 -13.27
C ALA A 75 3.51 -1.75 -12.60
N ALA A 76 4.25 -2.64 -13.28
CA ALA A 76 5.49 -3.21 -12.75
C ALA A 76 6.61 -2.17 -12.60
N THR A 77 6.74 -1.24 -13.55
CA THR A 77 7.78 -0.19 -13.52
C THR A 77 7.62 0.71 -12.30
N PHE A 78 6.40 1.17 -12.04
CA PHE A 78 6.10 2.19 -11.04
C PHE A 78 5.59 1.62 -9.71
N ALA A 79 5.48 0.30 -9.57
CA ALA A 79 5.01 -0.31 -8.33
C ALA A 79 5.86 0.14 -7.13
N PRO A 80 5.24 0.55 -6.01
CA PRO A 80 5.99 1.05 -4.86
C PRO A 80 6.78 -0.05 -4.17
N LEU A 81 7.94 0.31 -3.60
CA LEU A 81 8.47 -0.42 -2.46
C LEU A 81 7.66 0.03 -1.23
N VAL A 82 6.98 -0.91 -0.59
CA VAL A 82 6.15 -0.62 0.59
C VAL A 82 6.92 -1.00 1.85
N LYS A 83 7.00 -0.10 2.81
CA LYS A 83 7.70 -0.30 4.09
C LYS A 83 6.71 -0.31 5.24
N PHE A 84 6.76 -1.36 6.05
CA PHE A 84 5.92 -1.51 7.22
C PHE A 84 6.66 -1.07 8.48
N ASP A 85 5.90 -0.81 9.54
CA ASP A 85 6.52 -0.71 10.86
C ASP A 85 7.10 -2.07 11.26
N ARG A 86 8.28 -2.09 11.89
CA ARG A 86 8.94 -3.33 12.35
C ARG A 86 8.11 -4.19 13.31
N ALA A 87 7.08 -3.59 13.90
CA ALA A 87 6.16 -4.25 14.81
C ALA A 87 4.72 -4.23 14.27
N ALA A 88 4.55 -4.16 12.94
CA ALA A 88 3.25 -4.26 12.27
C ALA A 88 2.53 -5.54 12.76
N PRO A 89 1.26 -5.42 13.19
CA PRO A 89 0.51 -6.55 13.72
C PRO A 89 0.03 -7.49 12.60
N ASP A 90 -0.07 -7.00 11.37
CA ASP A 90 -0.57 -7.71 10.21
C ASP A 90 -0.04 -7.09 8.90
N TYR A 91 -0.31 -7.79 7.79
CA TYR A 91 0.03 -7.39 6.43
C TYR A 91 -1.18 -7.54 5.51
N PRO A 92 -1.15 -6.94 4.29
CA PRO A 92 -2.21 -7.14 3.33
C PRO A 92 -2.42 -8.62 2.98
N THR A 93 -3.61 -8.95 2.51
CA THR A 93 -3.97 -10.28 2.01
C THR A 93 -4.67 -10.20 0.66
N SER A 94 -5.12 -11.35 0.16
CA SER A 94 -5.86 -11.45 -1.08
C SER A 94 -7.36 -11.29 -0.88
N VAL A 95 -8.06 -10.78 -1.89
CA VAL A 95 -9.52 -10.67 -1.88
C VAL A 95 -10.22 -12.03 -1.76
N GLU A 96 -9.59 -13.11 -2.24
CA GLU A 96 -10.05 -14.49 -2.03
C GLU A 96 -10.01 -14.88 -0.56
N ASP A 97 -8.93 -14.51 0.16
CA ASP A 97 -8.81 -14.75 1.60
C ASP A 97 -9.80 -13.88 2.38
N ILE A 98 -10.10 -12.66 1.91
CA ILE A 98 -11.18 -11.83 2.45
C ILE A 98 -12.51 -12.58 2.33
N TRP A 99 -12.86 -13.10 1.15
CA TRP A 99 -14.09 -13.87 0.95
C TRP A 99 -14.14 -15.13 1.81
N ALA A 100 -13.04 -15.88 1.88
CA ALA A 100 -12.93 -17.08 2.72
C ALA A 100 -13.05 -16.78 4.22
N SER A 101 -12.69 -15.56 4.63
CA SER A 101 -12.79 -15.07 6.01
C SER A 101 -14.11 -14.37 6.32
N SER A 102 -15.04 -14.33 5.36
CA SER A 102 -16.34 -13.68 5.49
C SER A 102 -17.46 -14.70 5.67
N ASN A 103 -18.55 -14.30 6.32
CA ASN A 103 -19.79 -15.07 6.33
C ASN A 103 -20.30 -15.24 4.89
N PRO A 104 -20.40 -16.45 4.33
CA PRO A 104 -20.85 -16.63 2.94
C PRO A 104 -22.23 -16.06 2.67
N ALA A 105 -23.13 -16.06 3.67
CA ALA A 105 -24.47 -15.47 3.55
C ALA A 105 -24.46 -13.93 3.41
N SER A 106 -23.33 -13.28 3.75
CA SER A 106 -23.15 -11.84 3.60
C SER A 106 -22.63 -11.41 2.21
N ILE A 107 -22.15 -12.38 1.41
CA ILE A 107 -21.62 -12.15 0.05
C ILE A 107 -22.80 -12.12 -0.93
N VAL A 108 -23.59 -11.04 -0.86
CA VAL A 108 -24.73 -10.78 -1.75
C VAL A 108 -24.63 -9.36 -2.30
N CYS A 109 -25.13 -9.11 -3.51
CA CYS A 109 -25.11 -7.75 -4.06
C CYS A 109 -25.83 -6.78 -3.12
N ASN A 110 -25.22 -5.61 -2.92
CA ASN A 110 -25.62 -4.56 -1.97
C ASN A 110 -25.60 -5.00 -0.49
N GLY A 111 -25.06 -6.19 -0.19
CA GLY A 111 -24.85 -6.67 1.18
C GLY A 111 -23.72 -5.93 1.89
N THR A 112 -23.39 -6.39 3.09
CA THR A 112 -22.21 -5.93 3.84
C THR A 112 -21.47 -7.16 4.32
N LEU A 113 -20.20 -7.29 3.93
CA LEU A 113 -19.35 -8.41 4.37
C LEU A 113 -19.27 -8.42 5.89
N GLN A 114 -19.38 -9.63 6.46
CA GLN A 114 -19.26 -9.86 7.90
C GLN A 114 -18.06 -10.76 8.15
N LEU A 115 -17.05 -10.25 8.86
CA LEU A 115 -15.84 -11.00 9.16
C LEU A 115 -16.15 -12.13 10.15
N THR A 116 -15.78 -13.36 9.79
CA THR A 116 -15.92 -14.54 10.65
C THR A 116 -14.56 -15.09 11.09
N ASN A 117 -13.49 -14.73 10.38
CA ASN A 117 -12.12 -15.09 10.74
C ASN A 117 -11.20 -13.86 10.68
N SER A 118 -10.86 -13.33 11.85
CA SER A 118 -9.97 -12.17 12.00
C SER A 118 -8.49 -12.54 12.15
N THR A 119 -8.07 -13.75 11.73
CA THR A 119 -6.66 -14.14 11.83
C THR A 119 -5.80 -13.25 10.93
N ALA A 120 -4.96 -12.43 11.57
CA ALA A 120 -4.06 -11.49 10.92
C ALA A 120 -3.07 -12.18 9.96
N PRO A 121 -3.00 -11.77 8.68
CA PRO A 121 -1.95 -12.23 7.78
C PRO A 121 -0.56 -11.79 8.27
N GLN A 122 0.43 -12.71 8.23
CA GLN A 122 1.79 -12.49 8.75
C GLN A 122 2.88 -12.54 7.66
N SER A 123 2.49 -12.49 6.39
CA SER A 123 3.40 -12.65 5.24
C SER A 123 3.52 -11.35 4.45
N LEU A 124 4.76 -10.93 4.16
CA LEU A 124 5.05 -9.84 3.22
C LEU A 124 4.87 -10.22 1.74
N ASN A 125 4.56 -11.49 1.46
CA ASN A 125 4.12 -11.92 0.13
C ASN A 125 2.60 -11.87 0.05
N PHE A 126 2.10 -10.75 -0.47
CA PHE A 126 0.68 -10.47 -0.66
C PHE A 126 0.43 -9.88 -2.07
N PRO A 127 -0.79 -10.01 -2.62
CA PRO A 127 -1.11 -9.38 -3.89
C PRO A 127 -1.19 -7.85 -3.74
N THR A 128 -0.63 -7.14 -4.71
CA THR A 128 -0.86 -5.71 -4.90
C THR A 128 -1.78 -5.53 -6.08
N TYR A 129 -2.96 -4.99 -5.82
CA TYR A 129 -3.98 -4.82 -6.84
C TYR A 129 -3.76 -3.51 -7.57
N TYR A 130 -3.98 -3.48 -8.89
CA TYR A 130 -3.79 -2.23 -9.63
C TYR A 130 -4.86 -1.96 -10.67
N ASP A 131 -5.10 -0.67 -10.92
CA ASP A 131 -5.89 -0.16 -12.04
C ASP A 131 -5.09 0.93 -12.76
N VAL A 132 -5.14 0.94 -14.09
CA VAL A 132 -4.44 1.93 -14.93
C VAL A 132 -5.46 2.68 -15.74
N GLN A 133 -5.46 4.00 -15.63
CA GLN A 133 -6.39 4.87 -16.35
C GLN A 133 -5.66 5.99 -17.08
N GLN A 134 -6.13 6.29 -18.29
CA GLN A 134 -5.65 7.43 -19.06
C GLN A 134 -6.43 8.69 -18.71
N HIS A 135 -5.77 9.84 -18.68
CA HIS A 135 -6.49 11.12 -18.63
C HIS A 135 -7.33 11.28 -19.92
N PRO A 136 -8.63 11.64 -19.83
CA PRO A 136 -9.54 11.60 -20.98
C PRO A 136 -9.16 12.58 -22.10
N THR A 137 -8.52 13.70 -21.77
CA THR A 137 -8.13 14.74 -22.74
C THR A 137 -6.61 14.94 -22.87
N ASP A 138 -5.80 14.16 -22.16
CA ASP A 138 -4.33 14.27 -22.18
C ASP A 138 -3.77 12.86 -22.29
N THR A 139 -3.54 12.42 -23.53
CA THR A 139 -3.16 11.04 -23.75
C THR A 139 -1.77 10.72 -23.19
N ASP A 140 -0.95 11.71 -22.84
CA ASP A 140 0.37 11.48 -22.25
C ASP A 140 0.31 11.24 -20.74
N LYS A 141 -0.75 11.67 -20.07
CA LYS A 141 -0.96 11.45 -18.63
C LYS A 141 -1.68 10.15 -18.34
N VAL A 142 -1.08 9.37 -17.45
CA VAL A 142 -1.63 8.11 -16.98
C VAL A 142 -1.60 8.10 -15.45
N PHE A 143 -2.65 7.53 -14.88
CA PHE A 143 -2.80 7.29 -13.45
C PHE A 143 -2.72 5.78 -13.20
N ILE A 144 -1.90 5.37 -12.24
CA ILE A 144 -1.86 4.01 -11.73
C ILE A 144 -2.26 4.05 -10.27
N ASP A 145 -3.22 3.23 -9.90
CA ASP A 145 -3.76 3.14 -8.56
C ASP A 145 -3.43 1.76 -7.99
N TYR A 146 -2.66 1.71 -6.91
CA TYR A 146 -2.24 0.48 -6.26
C TYR A 146 -2.96 0.31 -4.93
N TRP A 147 -3.72 -0.77 -4.80
CA TRP A 147 -4.51 -1.10 -3.63
C TRP A 147 -3.95 -2.28 -2.83
N PHE A 148 -4.11 -2.18 -1.53
CA PHE A 148 -3.77 -3.17 -0.52
C PHE A 148 -5.01 -3.42 0.33
N THR A 149 -5.33 -4.69 0.60
CA THR A 149 -6.49 -5.04 1.44
C THR A 149 -6.09 -5.78 2.68
N TYR A 150 -6.67 -5.43 3.82
CA TYR A 150 -6.44 -6.06 5.10
C TYR A 150 -7.75 -6.68 5.60
N LYS A 151 -7.65 -7.72 6.42
CA LYS A 151 -8.85 -8.34 7.02
C LYS A 151 -9.50 -7.44 8.05
N LYS A 152 -8.70 -6.65 8.77
CA LYS A 152 -9.17 -5.86 9.90
C LYS A 152 -8.17 -4.77 10.19
N GLN A 153 -8.66 -3.58 10.48
CA GLN A 153 -7.90 -2.55 11.16
C GLN A 153 -8.11 -2.73 12.66
N GLU A 154 -7.04 -2.94 13.43
CA GLU A 154 -7.17 -3.02 14.88
C GLU A 154 -7.40 -1.63 15.48
N PRO A 155 -8.16 -1.50 16.59
CA PRO A 155 -8.36 -0.21 17.24
C PRO A 155 -7.01 0.38 17.69
N CYS A 156 -6.69 1.61 17.29
CA CYS A 156 -5.48 2.28 17.80
C CYS A 156 -5.65 2.79 19.24
N SER A 157 -6.89 2.84 19.75
CA SER A 157 -7.19 3.03 21.17
C SER A 157 -8.52 2.36 21.54
N VAL A 158 -8.81 2.23 22.84
CA VAL A 158 -10.02 1.55 23.32
C VAL A 158 -11.27 2.19 22.70
N GLY A 159 -11.96 1.42 21.85
CA GLY A 159 -13.20 1.83 21.20
C GLY A 159 -13.05 2.79 20.01
N GLN A 160 -11.84 3.01 19.48
CA GLN A 160 -11.63 3.93 18.36
C GLN A 160 -10.81 3.31 17.22
N GLY A 161 -11.26 3.57 15.99
CA GLY A 161 -10.53 3.28 14.75
C GLY A 161 -10.65 1.85 14.25
N GLY A 162 -10.98 0.87 15.08
CA GLY A 162 -11.04 -0.52 14.62
C GLY A 162 -12.24 -0.80 13.73
N HIS A 163 -12.05 -1.56 12.65
CA HIS A 163 -13.11 -2.02 11.77
C HIS A 163 -12.72 -3.26 10.97
N ASP A 164 -13.74 -4.02 10.57
CA ASP A 164 -13.58 -5.14 9.66
C ASP A 164 -13.29 -4.64 8.26
N TYR A 165 -12.30 -5.30 7.63
CA TYR A 165 -11.76 -5.02 6.32
C TYR A 165 -11.19 -3.62 6.17
N ASP A 166 -10.12 -3.53 5.41
CA ASP A 166 -9.51 -2.26 5.11
C ASP A 166 -8.97 -2.23 3.69
N TRP A 167 -8.98 -1.05 3.09
CA TRP A 167 -8.54 -0.82 1.73
C TRP A 167 -7.75 0.46 1.67
N GLU A 168 -6.45 0.30 1.46
CA GLU A 168 -5.50 1.39 1.43
C GLU A 168 -4.83 1.46 0.07
N HIS A 169 -4.49 2.66 -0.37
CA HIS A 169 -3.95 2.83 -1.72
C HIS A 169 -3.06 4.03 -1.91
N VAL A 170 -2.32 3.97 -3.02
CA VAL A 170 -1.47 5.06 -3.51
C VAL A 170 -1.70 5.23 -5.01
N VAL A 171 -1.83 6.48 -5.44
CA VAL A 171 -2.05 6.82 -6.85
C VAL A 171 -0.83 7.54 -7.40
N ILE A 172 -0.30 7.05 -8.52
CA ILE A 172 0.83 7.63 -9.24
C ILE A 172 0.32 8.24 -10.54
N GLN A 173 0.59 9.53 -10.76
CA GLN A 173 0.47 10.15 -12.07
C GLN A 173 1.83 10.15 -12.76
N PHE A 174 1.91 9.70 -14.01
CA PHE A 174 3.15 9.77 -14.79
C PHE A 174 2.88 10.20 -16.23
N LYS A 175 3.95 10.61 -16.94
CA LYS A 175 3.94 10.92 -18.37
C LYS A 175 4.50 9.77 -19.20
N LYS A 176 3.75 9.26 -20.18
CA LYS A 176 4.20 8.14 -21.05
C LYS A 176 5.42 8.49 -21.87
N SER A 177 5.49 9.71 -22.40
CA SER A 177 6.57 10.19 -23.27
C SER A 177 7.94 10.20 -22.60
N THR A 178 7.96 10.41 -21.28
CA THR A 178 9.21 10.55 -20.50
C THR A 178 9.40 9.42 -19.49
N MET A 179 8.37 8.61 -19.24
CA MET A 179 8.32 7.61 -18.17
C MET A 179 8.67 8.22 -16.80
N ARG A 180 8.26 9.47 -16.57
CA ARG A 180 8.50 10.21 -15.32
C ARG A 180 7.23 10.34 -14.51
N ILE A 181 7.35 10.08 -13.21
CA ILE A 181 6.31 10.41 -12.23
C ILE A 181 6.18 11.93 -12.15
N VAL A 182 4.95 12.42 -12.13
CA VAL A 182 4.60 13.83 -11.97
C VAL A 182 4.12 14.07 -10.54
N THR A 183 3.21 13.23 -10.05
CA THR A 183 2.69 13.31 -8.69
C THR A 183 2.50 11.92 -8.09
N VAL A 184 2.53 11.87 -6.76
CA VAL A 184 2.13 10.70 -5.99
C VAL A 184 1.14 11.16 -4.92
N THR A 185 -0.03 10.54 -4.90
CA THR A 185 -1.11 10.80 -3.95
C THR A 185 -1.22 9.65 -2.97
N TYR A 186 -1.06 9.96 -1.70
CA TYR A 186 -1.11 9.01 -0.59
C TYR A 186 -2.45 9.15 0.12
N TYR A 187 -3.11 8.03 0.36
CA TYR A 187 -4.43 7.98 1.01
C TYR A 187 -4.31 7.39 2.41
N GLN A 188 -5.11 7.93 3.32
CA GLN A 188 -5.33 7.37 4.64
C GLN A 188 -6.76 7.68 5.06
N HIS A 189 -7.51 6.64 5.44
CA HIS A 189 -8.92 6.76 5.78
C HIS A 189 -9.72 7.49 4.66
N GLY A 190 -10.40 8.58 4.99
CA GLY A 190 -11.14 9.41 4.03
C GLY A 190 -10.35 10.60 3.46
N GLY A 191 -9.09 10.80 3.88
CA GLY A 191 -8.25 11.90 3.45
C GLY A 191 -7.14 11.46 2.49
N TRP A 192 -6.51 12.45 1.84
CA TRP A 192 -5.36 12.19 0.98
C TRP A 192 -4.51 13.44 0.77
N TYR A 193 -3.27 13.23 0.35
CA TYR A 193 -2.35 14.30 0.03
C TYR A 193 -1.41 13.95 -1.10
N THR A 194 -1.15 14.93 -1.97
CA THR A 194 -0.30 14.77 -3.14
C THR A 194 1.06 15.41 -2.94
N LYS A 195 2.12 14.67 -3.28
CA LYS A 195 3.51 15.13 -3.30
C LYS A 195 3.97 15.43 -4.72
N ASP A 196 4.79 16.46 -4.86
CA ASP A 196 5.39 16.84 -6.14
C ASP A 196 6.60 15.95 -6.45
N TRP A 197 6.49 15.17 -7.51
CA TRP A 197 7.52 14.22 -7.93
C TRP A 197 8.27 14.67 -9.18
N ARG A 198 7.97 15.85 -9.74
CA ARG A 198 8.53 16.33 -11.01
C ARG A 198 10.04 16.49 -10.99
N ASN A 199 10.60 16.77 -9.81
CA ASN A 199 12.03 16.95 -9.59
C ASN A 199 12.78 15.64 -9.23
N VAL A 200 12.07 14.50 -9.14
CA VAL A 200 12.69 13.19 -8.89
C VAL A 200 13.23 12.60 -10.19
N ALA A 201 14.35 11.88 -10.15
CA ALA A 201 14.94 11.28 -11.35
C ALA A 201 14.01 10.22 -11.98
N ALA A 202 14.09 10.07 -13.30
CA ALA A 202 13.35 9.01 -13.99
C ALA A 202 13.88 7.64 -13.55
N GLY A 203 12.99 6.66 -13.39
CA GLY A 203 13.35 5.32 -12.91
C GLY A 203 13.57 5.21 -11.40
N THR A 204 13.49 6.30 -10.63
CA THR A 204 13.45 6.22 -9.16
C THR A 204 12.16 5.54 -8.72
N ARG A 205 12.30 4.47 -7.94
CA ARG A 205 11.15 3.76 -7.40
C ARG A 205 10.53 4.53 -6.24
N LEU A 206 9.20 4.61 -6.26
CA LEU A 206 8.42 5.11 -5.14
C LEU A 206 8.66 4.27 -3.89
N VAL A 207 8.96 4.92 -2.78
CA VAL A 207 8.90 4.34 -1.44
C VAL A 207 7.65 4.87 -0.74
N ALA A 208 6.80 3.97 -0.27
CA ALA A 208 5.64 4.30 0.53
C ALA A 208 5.73 3.58 1.88
N TYR A 209 5.32 4.26 2.94
CA TYR A 209 5.29 3.72 4.29
C TYR A 209 3.84 3.43 4.69
N VAL A 210 3.62 2.36 5.43
CA VAL A 210 2.32 1.94 5.93
C VAL A 210 2.22 2.28 7.41
N GLY A 211 1.13 2.94 7.80
CA GLY A 211 0.80 3.14 9.21
C GLY A 211 0.62 1.81 9.94
N LYS A 212 1.27 1.63 11.09
CA LYS A 212 1.24 0.40 11.89
C LYS A 212 -0.17 -0.06 12.24
N TYR A 213 -1.09 0.87 12.53
CA TYR A 213 -2.42 0.55 13.02
C TYR A 213 -3.52 1.01 12.08
N ALA A 214 -3.34 2.17 11.46
CA ALA A 214 -4.33 2.82 10.61
C ALA A 214 -4.16 2.46 9.12
N HIS A 215 -3.14 1.65 8.79
CA HIS A 215 -2.79 1.14 7.44
C HIS A 215 -2.61 2.15 6.30
N GLY A 216 -2.85 3.42 6.53
CA GLY A 216 -2.70 4.45 5.50
C GLY A 216 -1.32 4.47 4.89
N MET A 217 -1.27 5.00 3.67
CA MET A 217 -0.06 5.14 2.90
C MET A 217 0.58 6.50 3.15
N TYR A 218 1.90 6.55 3.23
CA TYR A 218 2.65 7.76 3.54
C TYR A 218 3.94 7.89 2.74
N ASN A 219 4.40 9.12 2.56
CA ASN A 219 5.67 9.42 1.90
C ASN A 219 6.89 9.39 2.86
N ASN A 220 6.67 9.19 4.16
CA ASN A 220 7.71 9.31 5.18
C ASN A 220 7.53 8.31 6.33
N SER A 221 8.65 8.02 7.00
CA SER A 221 8.68 7.28 8.25
C SER A 221 8.20 8.14 9.43
N ASN A 222 7.90 7.48 10.54
CA ASN A 222 7.61 8.10 11.82
C ASN A 222 7.96 7.14 12.96
N THR A 223 8.90 7.55 13.81
CA THR A 223 9.40 6.74 14.93
C THR A 223 8.76 7.12 16.26
N ILE A 224 7.94 8.19 16.29
CA ILE A 224 7.33 8.72 17.50
C ILE A 224 5.83 8.79 17.31
N SER A 225 5.11 8.08 18.17
CA SER A 225 3.68 8.24 18.39
C SER A 225 3.42 8.29 19.89
N PHE A 226 2.19 8.59 20.27
CA PHE A 226 1.73 8.58 21.65
C PHE A 226 0.35 7.96 21.74
N ILE A 227 0.01 7.50 22.94
CA ILE A 227 -1.27 6.82 23.21
C ILE A 227 -2.43 7.73 22.76
N GLY A 228 -3.32 7.20 21.92
CA GLY A 228 -4.45 7.94 21.33
C GLY A 228 -4.11 8.73 20.05
N TYR A 229 -2.83 8.86 19.68
CA TYR A 229 -2.41 9.53 18.44
C TYR A 229 -2.03 8.60 17.30
N ALA A 230 -1.88 7.31 17.57
CA ALA A 230 -1.54 6.32 16.55
C ALA A 230 -2.62 6.20 15.44
N CYS A 231 -3.86 6.63 15.70
CA CYS A 231 -4.95 6.74 14.72
C CYS A 231 -5.06 8.12 14.05
N THR A 232 -4.25 9.11 14.47
CA THR A 232 -4.29 10.44 13.83
C THR A 232 -3.58 10.40 12.50
N TYR A 233 -3.97 11.32 11.63
CA TYR A 233 -3.55 11.29 10.23
C TYR A 233 -2.03 11.17 10.05
N PHE A 234 -1.22 11.88 10.84
CA PHE A 234 0.24 11.77 10.74
C PHE A 234 0.90 11.09 11.94
N GLY A 235 0.13 10.72 12.96
CA GLY A 235 0.65 10.22 14.23
C GLY A 235 0.95 8.72 14.24
N ASP A 236 0.51 7.94 13.26
CA ASP A 236 0.79 6.50 13.24
C ASP A 236 2.30 6.17 13.15
N TYR A 237 2.71 5.04 13.71
CA TYR A 237 4.09 4.54 13.63
C TYR A 237 4.38 4.00 12.22
N ARG A 238 5.57 4.31 11.72
CA ARG A 238 6.08 3.94 10.39
C ARG A 238 7.58 3.76 10.46
N ASN A 239 8.04 2.83 11.29
CA ASN A 239 9.44 2.67 11.66
C ASN A 239 10.00 1.29 11.26
N PRO A 240 10.26 1.05 9.96
CA PRO A 240 10.96 -0.17 9.53
C PRO A 240 12.33 -0.24 10.19
N ALA A 241 12.76 -1.45 10.54
CA ALA A 241 14.10 -1.74 11.03
C ALA A 241 15.09 -1.93 9.88
N ASP A 242 14.72 -2.75 8.90
CA ASP A 242 15.54 -3.10 7.75
C ASP A 242 14.69 -3.69 6.59
N ALA A 243 15.34 -4.35 5.63
CA ALA A 243 14.71 -4.93 4.46
C ALA A 243 13.69 -6.05 4.77
N SER A 244 13.74 -6.62 5.99
CA SER A 244 12.74 -7.60 6.44
C SER A 244 11.36 -7.00 6.70
N ASP A 245 11.23 -5.66 6.72
CA ASP A 245 9.96 -4.92 6.83
C ASP A 245 9.51 -4.32 5.48
N GLU A 246 10.12 -4.76 4.38
CA GLU A 246 9.89 -4.19 3.04
C GLU A 246 9.21 -5.21 2.10
N ALA A 247 8.14 -4.78 1.43
CA ALA A 247 7.45 -5.53 0.39
C ALA A 247 7.73 -4.93 -1.00
N SER A 248 8.36 -5.74 -1.85
CA SER A 248 8.54 -5.44 -3.27
C SER A 248 7.26 -5.77 -4.05
N THR A 249 6.35 -4.78 -4.17
CA THR A 249 4.98 -5.01 -4.67
C THR A 249 4.89 -5.47 -6.12
N TRP A 250 5.92 -5.21 -6.93
CA TRP A 250 5.99 -5.66 -8.33
C TRP A 250 6.07 -7.18 -8.50
N ASN A 251 6.39 -7.93 -7.44
CA ASN A 251 6.50 -9.39 -7.50
C ASN A 251 5.14 -10.11 -7.49
N ASN A 252 4.04 -9.39 -7.19
CA ASN A 252 2.71 -9.98 -7.08
C ASN A 252 1.61 -9.00 -7.48
N LEU A 253 1.71 -8.47 -8.71
CA LEU A 253 0.72 -7.54 -9.25
C LEU A 253 -0.49 -8.28 -9.82
N VAL A 254 -1.69 -7.81 -9.44
CA VAL A 254 -2.95 -8.34 -9.93
C VAL A 254 -3.79 -7.18 -10.49
N GLN A 255 -4.06 -7.19 -11.79
CA GLN A 255 -4.92 -6.17 -12.38
C GLN A 255 -6.35 -6.37 -11.85
N MET A 256 -6.97 -5.30 -11.34
CA MET A 256 -8.37 -5.34 -10.94
C MET A 256 -9.23 -5.50 -12.19
N SER A 257 -10.28 -6.32 -12.11
CA SER A 257 -11.26 -6.48 -13.19
C SER A 257 -12.64 -6.80 -12.62
N CYS A 258 -13.69 -6.24 -13.23
CA CYS A 258 -15.08 -6.60 -12.95
C CYS A 258 -15.41 -8.07 -13.25
N ASP A 259 -14.57 -8.76 -14.04
CA ASP A 259 -14.68 -10.21 -14.29
C ASP A 259 -14.32 -11.04 -13.05
N LYS A 260 -13.64 -10.44 -12.08
CA LYS A 260 -13.30 -11.11 -10.82
C LYS A 260 -14.43 -10.89 -9.81
N SER A 261 -15.03 -12.00 -9.35
CA SER A 261 -16.21 -11.97 -8.47
C SER A 261 -16.01 -11.09 -7.23
N GLU A 262 -14.81 -11.11 -6.65
CA GLU A 262 -14.46 -10.31 -5.47
C GLU A 262 -14.51 -8.81 -5.74
N PHE A 263 -14.01 -8.37 -6.90
CA PHE A 263 -14.07 -6.97 -7.30
C PHE A 263 -15.45 -6.55 -7.82
N ASN A 264 -16.26 -7.52 -8.28
CA ASN A 264 -17.61 -7.24 -8.71
C ASN A 264 -18.54 -6.90 -7.53
N PHE A 265 -18.26 -7.40 -6.32
CA PHE A 265 -19.06 -7.12 -5.12
C PHE A 265 -19.22 -5.61 -4.85
N ASN A 266 -20.46 -5.13 -4.97
CA ASN A 266 -20.83 -3.71 -4.89
C ASN A 266 -21.33 -3.27 -3.49
N GLY A 267 -21.31 -4.20 -2.53
CA GLY A 267 -21.71 -3.98 -1.15
C GLY A 267 -20.64 -3.32 -0.28
N GLY A 268 -20.91 -3.25 1.02
CA GLY A 268 -19.97 -2.78 2.03
C GLY A 268 -18.92 -3.83 2.36
N TRP A 269 -17.65 -3.45 2.35
CA TRP A 269 -16.55 -4.21 2.91
C TRP A 269 -16.47 -3.88 4.40
N GLY A 270 -17.32 -4.53 5.20
CA GLY A 270 -17.55 -4.10 6.58
C GLY A 270 -18.24 -2.74 6.62
N THR A 271 -17.87 -1.91 7.59
CA THR A 271 -18.49 -0.58 7.81
C THR A 271 -17.78 0.57 7.09
N THR A 272 -16.65 0.29 6.42
CA THR A 272 -15.74 1.32 5.88
C THR A 272 -16.07 1.80 4.48
N GLY A 273 -16.90 1.07 3.75
CA GLY A 273 -17.39 1.49 2.44
C GLY A 273 -17.28 0.40 1.38
N LYS A 274 -17.29 0.81 0.12
CA LYS A 274 -17.28 -0.13 -1.03
C LYS A 274 -15.86 -0.52 -1.43
N GLY A 275 -15.75 -1.60 -2.20
CA GLY A 275 -14.48 -2.04 -2.79
C GLY A 275 -13.96 -1.09 -3.89
N PRO A 276 -12.70 -1.23 -4.32
CA PRO A 276 -12.03 -0.29 -5.21
C PRO A 276 -12.78 0.03 -6.52
N LEU A 277 -13.33 -0.98 -7.20
CA LEU A 277 -14.02 -0.79 -8.49
C LEU A 277 -15.38 -0.08 -8.37
N HIS A 278 -15.87 0.14 -7.16
CA HIS A 278 -17.11 0.87 -6.88
C HIS A 278 -16.87 2.25 -6.24
N ARG A 279 -15.61 2.70 -6.18
CA ARG A 279 -15.21 4.05 -5.80
C ARG A 279 -15.01 4.92 -7.05
N ASP A 280 -15.09 6.25 -6.88
CA ASP A 280 -14.68 7.17 -7.94
C ASP A 280 -13.17 7.04 -8.15
N ARG A 281 -12.75 6.88 -9.41
CA ARG A 281 -11.36 6.72 -9.81
C ARG A 281 -10.96 7.71 -10.90
N GLN A 282 -11.76 8.76 -11.11
CA GLN A 282 -11.45 9.87 -12.00
C GLN A 282 -10.44 10.81 -11.34
N TYR A 283 -9.26 10.30 -10.99
CA TYR A 283 -8.24 11.01 -10.20
C TYR A 283 -7.80 12.34 -10.83
N TRP A 284 -7.96 12.50 -12.14
CA TRP A 284 -7.73 13.77 -12.82
C TRP A 284 -8.63 14.91 -12.36
N ASN A 285 -9.80 14.61 -11.77
CA ASN A 285 -10.75 15.59 -11.24
C ASN A 285 -10.58 15.82 -9.72
N PHE A 286 -9.71 15.06 -9.06
CA PHE A 286 -9.57 15.15 -7.61
C PHE A 286 -8.75 16.38 -7.24
N ALA A 287 -9.09 17.00 -6.12
CA ALA A 287 -8.20 17.96 -5.47
C ALA A 287 -6.92 17.23 -5.04
N ALA A 288 -5.77 17.93 -5.07
CA ALA A 288 -4.47 17.43 -4.66
C ALA A 288 -4.39 17.10 -3.16
N CYS A 289 -5.39 17.48 -2.40
CA CYS A 289 -5.56 17.03 -1.03
C CYS A 289 -7.02 17.04 -0.61
N ASN A 290 -7.33 16.25 0.39
CA ASN A 290 -8.59 16.31 1.14
C ASN A 290 -8.30 16.10 2.63
N GLY A 291 -9.09 16.78 3.45
CA GLY A 291 -9.00 16.75 4.88
C GLY A 291 -8.40 18.02 5.46
N SER A 292 -8.94 18.43 6.61
CA SER A 292 -8.48 19.58 7.40
C SER A 292 -8.44 19.32 8.92
N ASP A 293 -8.86 18.13 9.38
CA ASP A 293 -8.88 17.80 10.80
C ASP A 293 -7.68 16.91 11.16
N ALA A 294 -7.15 17.08 12.37
CA ALA A 294 -5.99 16.30 12.81
C ALA A 294 -6.31 14.83 13.13
N LEU A 295 -7.59 14.46 13.27
CA LEU A 295 -8.02 13.20 13.90
C LEU A 295 -8.36 12.08 12.92
N GLY A 296 -8.63 12.38 11.65
CA GLY A 296 -8.95 11.35 10.66
C GLY A 296 -8.82 11.78 9.20
N THR A 297 -8.83 13.09 8.90
CA THR A 297 -8.63 13.59 7.54
C THR A 297 -7.79 14.88 7.57
N ASN A 298 -6.45 14.78 7.60
CA ASN A 298 -5.54 15.95 7.57
C ASN A 298 -4.69 16.02 6.30
N GLY A 299 -5.14 15.44 5.19
CA GLY A 299 -4.29 15.32 4.01
C GLY A 299 -3.72 16.65 3.52
N CYS A 300 -4.47 17.74 3.58
CA CYS A 300 -3.99 19.03 3.10
C CYS A 300 -2.76 19.59 3.84
N SER A 301 -2.46 19.17 5.07
CA SER A 301 -1.23 19.61 5.74
C SER A 301 0.03 18.89 5.23
N GLY A 302 -0.10 17.77 4.53
CA GLY A 302 1.01 16.99 3.97
C GLY A 302 1.29 17.26 2.49
N SER A 303 0.39 17.97 1.79
CA SER A 303 0.48 18.18 0.35
C SER A 303 1.51 19.25 -0.04
N ASP A 304 2.17 19.06 -1.18
CA ASP A 304 3.04 20.07 -1.79
C ASP A 304 2.27 21.08 -2.66
N PHE A 305 0.98 20.84 -2.87
CA PHE A 305 0.13 21.67 -3.71
C PHE A 305 -0.88 22.44 -2.86
N ALA A 306 -1.24 23.64 -3.30
CA ALA A 306 -2.23 24.45 -2.62
C ALA A 306 -3.60 23.75 -2.60
N VAL A 307 -4.36 23.95 -1.53
CA VAL A 307 -5.75 23.45 -1.40
C VAL A 307 -6.57 23.89 -2.62
N GLY A 308 -7.30 22.94 -3.20
CA GLY A 308 -8.10 23.16 -4.42
C GLY A 308 -7.35 22.97 -5.75
N THR A 309 -6.03 22.77 -5.73
CA THR A 309 -5.29 22.36 -6.95
C THR A 309 -5.86 21.04 -7.46
N ILE A 310 -6.18 20.93 -8.75
CA ILE A 310 -6.69 19.69 -9.35
C ILE A 310 -5.55 18.84 -9.88
N ILE A 311 -5.47 17.57 -9.47
CA ILE A 311 -4.33 16.68 -9.76
C ILE A 311 -4.07 16.58 -11.27
N GLY A 312 -5.10 16.35 -12.09
CA GLY A 312 -4.96 16.19 -13.54
C GLY A 312 -4.40 17.41 -14.28
N THR A 313 -4.42 18.60 -13.65
CA THR A 313 -3.87 19.82 -14.23
C THR A 313 -2.36 19.97 -14.02
N ILE A 314 -1.75 19.16 -13.15
CA ILE A 314 -0.33 19.20 -12.83
C ILE A 314 0.47 18.53 -13.96
N ASN A 315 1.54 19.20 -14.40
CA ASN A 315 2.36 18.82 -15.56
C ASN A 315 3.83 18.66 -15.20
#